data_AF-A0A1F3SPZ6-F1
#
_entry.id   AF-A0A1F3SPZ6-F1
#
_cell.length_a   1.000
_cell.length_b   1.000
_cell.length_c   1.000
_cell.angle_alpha   90.00
_cell.angle_beta   90.00
_cell.angle_gamma   90.00
#
_symmetry.space_group_name_H-M   'P 1'
#
loop_
_entity.id
_entity.type
_entity.pdbx_description
1 polymer ?
#
loop_
_entity_poly.entity_id
_entity_poly.type
_entity_poly.pdbx_seq_one_letter_code
_entity_poly.pdbx_strand_id
1 'polypeptide(L)'
;MKKEYDFTKAKVHKGPIVSGKGNKVQKTFRLDEDVFEWLVTEGERRGLPYQTLMNSVLKQTMNQEASLLERVERLEAKLNVKKSG
;
A
#
# COMPACT_ATOMS: atom_id res chain seq x y z
N MET A 1 -23.05 2.93 -12.11
CA MET A 1 -23.51 2.65 -10.74
C MET A 1 -24.67 1.65 -10.78
N LYS A 2 -24.49 0.44 -10.25
CA LYS A 2 -25.61 -0.49 -9.99
C LYS A 2 -25.87 -0.55 -8.49
N LYS A 3 -27.14 -0.40 -8.16
CA LYS A 3 -27.72 -0.29 -6.81
C LYS A 3 -27.64 -1.62 -6.07
N GLU A 4 -27.28 -1.52 -4.80
CA GLU A 4 -27.62 -2.41 -3.68
C GLU A 4 -27.35 -3.91 -3.89
N TYR A 5 -26.22 -4.36 -3.34
CA TYR A 5 -25.91 -5.77 -3.21
C TYR A 5 -26.41 -6.26 -1.85
N ASP A 6 -27.51 -7.01 -1.84
CA ASP A 6 -28.06 -7.65 -0.65
C ASP A 6 -27.23 -8.89 -0.27
N PHE A 7 -26.43 -8.78 0.78
CA PHE A 7 -25.55 -9.84 1.28
C PHE A 7 -26.23 -10.80 2.27
N THR A 8 -27.54 -10.70 2.51
CA THR A 8 -28.23 -11.57 3.50
C THR A 8 -28.22 -13.06 3.15
N LYS A 9 -27.90 -13.42 1.90
CA LYS A 9 -27.80 -14.82 1.42
C LYS A 9 -26.39 -15.26 1.03
N ALA A 10 -25.36 -14.44 1.26
CA ALA A 10 -24.00 -14.83 0.98
C ALA A 10 -23.52 -15.87 2.01
N LYS A 11 -23.65 -17.17 1.67
CA LYS A 11 -23.00 -18.26 2.41
C LYS A 11 -21.51 -17.94 2.54
N VAL A 12 -21.05 -17.69 3.76
CA VAL A 12 -19.63 -17.54 4.06
C VAL A 12 -18.99 -18.93 3.93
N HIS A 13 -18.60 -19.28 2.71
CA HIS A 13 -17.71 -20.41 2.48
C HIS A 13 -16.30 -20.01 2.97
N LYS A 14 -16.05 -20.16 4.27
CA LYS A 14 -14.70 -20.30 4.81
C LYS A 14 -14.16 -21.67 4.39
N GLY A 15 -13.90 -21.82 3.09
CA GLY A 15 -13.00 -22.86 2.62
C GLY A 15 -11.61 -22.62 3.20
N PRO A 16 -10.79 -23.66 3.42
CA PRO A 16 -9.42 -23.48 3.87
C PRO A 16 -8.72 -22.50 2.92
N ILE A 17 -8.24 -21.39 3.47
CA ILE A 17 -7.49 -20.39 2.70
C ILE A 17 -6.22 -21.11 2.27
N VAL A 18 -6.24 -21.62 1.04
CA VAL A 18 -5.07 -22.17 0.36
C VAL A 18 -3.99 -21.10 0.50
N SER A 19 -2.91 -21.45 1.21
CA SER A 19 -1.76 -20.60 1.49
C SER A 19 -1.06 -20.25 0.16
N GLY A 20 -1.65 -19.31 -0.57
CA GLY A 20 -1.20 -18.87 -1.87
C GLY A 20 0.09 -18.08 -1.75
N LYS A 21 1.20 -18.71 -2.15
CA LYS A 21 2.48 -18.07 -2.50
C LYS A 21 3.03 -17.08 -1.45
N GLY A 22 3.49 -17.64 -0.32
CA GLY A 22 4.68 -17.23 0.45
C GLY A 22 4.67 -15.91 1.23
N ASN A 23 4.28 -14.78 0.63
CA ASN A 23 4.71 -13.46 1.14
C ASN A 23 3.57 -12.45 1.31
N LYS A 24 2.33 -12.83 1.00
CA LYS A 24 1.15 -11.96 1.15
C LYS A 24 0.38 -12.36 2.40
N VAL A 25 0.19 -11.42 3.30
CA VAL A 25 -0.60 -11.63 4.52
C VAL A 25 -2.01 -11.12 4.28
N GLN A 26 -3.01 -11.98 4.47
CA GLN A 26 -4.41 -11.55 4.45
C GLN A 26 -4.69 -10.69 5.68
N LYS A 27 -5.19 -9.47 5.45
CA LYS A 27 -5.54 -8.52 6.51
C LYS A 27 -6.93 -7.97 6.27
N THR A 28 -7.65 -7.74 7.37
CA THR A 28 -8.88 -6.96 7.40
C THR A 28 -8.55 -5.63 8.04
N PHE A 29 -8.75 -4.53 7.32
CA PHE A 29 -8.55 -3.18 7.82
C PHE A 29 -9.63 -2.27 7.25
N ARG A 30 -9.87 -1.15 7.91
CA ARG A 30 -10.78 -0.12 7.44
C ARG A 30 -10.00 0.90 6.63
N LEU A 31 -10.56 1.29 5.50
CA LEU A 31 -10.11 2.42 4.70
C LEU A 31 -11.23 3.45 4.70
N ASP A 32 -10.84 4.71 4.64
CA ASP A 32 -11.78 5.79 4.38
C ASP A 32 -12.37 5.62 2.97
N GLU A 33 -13.64 6.00 2.81
CA GLU A 33 -14.42 5.75 1.59
C GLU A 33 -13.79 6.45 0.37
N ASP A 34 -13.36 7.70 0.54
CA ASP A 34 -12.70 8.51 -0.48
C ASP A 34 -11.36 7.91 -0.94
N VAL A 35 -10.57 7.39 -0.01
CA VAL A 35 -9.30 6.71 -0.30
C VAL A 35 -9.55 5.44 -1.12
N PHE A 36 -10.57 4.67 -0.76
CA PHE A 36 -10.93 3.46 -1.49
C PHE A 36 -11.40 3.77 -2.92
N GLU A 37 -12.29 4.75 -3.08
CA GLU A 37 -12.79 5.18 -4.40
C GLU A 37 -11.66 5.68 -5.30
N TRP A 38 -10.74 6.46 -4.75
CA TRP A 38 -9.55 6.89 -5.47
C TRP A 38 -8.68 5.71 -5.93
N LEU A 39 -8.41 4.75 -5.04
CA LEU A 39 -7.63 3.55 -5.37
C LEU A 39 -8.26 2.70 -6.49
N VAL A 40 -9.59 2.59 -6.49
CA VAL A 40 -10.33 1.88 -7.55
C VAL A 40 -10.20 2.61 -8.87
N THR A 41 -10.53 3.91 -8.89
CA THR A 41 -10.48 4.75 -10.10
C THR A 41 -9.07 4.78 -10.70
N GLU A 42 -8.06 4.93 -9.85
CA GLU A 42 -6.67 4.99 -10.30
C GLU A 42 -6.15 3.62 -10.73
N GLY A 43 -6.63 2.54 -10.09
CA GLY A 43 -6.37 1.17 -10.53
C GLY A 43 -6.90 0.91 -11.93
N GLU A 44 -8.16 1.27 -12.19
CA GLU A 44 -8.79 1.16 -13.52
C GLU A 44 -8.02 1.94 -14.58
N ARG A 45 -7.64 3.19 -14.28
CA ARG A 45 -6.85 4.04 -15.18
C ARG A 45 -5.50 3.42 -15.56
N ARG A 46 -4.88 2.68 -14.64
CA ARG A 46 -3.59 2.00 -14.85
C ARG A 46 -3.72 0.55 -15.31
N GLY A 47 -4.93 0.01 -15.43
CA GLY A 47 -5.17 -1.40 -15.71
C GLY A 47 -4.67 -2.35 -14.61
N LEU A 48 -4.64 -1.88 -13.36
CA LEU A 48 -4.15 -2.63 -12.19
C LEU A 48 -5.27 -2.82 -11.16
N PRO A 49 -5.38 -3.99 -10.50
CA PRO A 49 -6.25 -4.13 -9.34
C PRO A 49 -5.86 -3.15 -8.23
N TYR A 50 -6.84 -2.55 -7.57
CA TYR A 50 -6.62 -1.55 -6.52
C TYR A 50 -5.72 -2.09 -5.38
N GLN A 51 -5.81 -3.39 -5.05
CA GLN A 51 -4.93 -3.99 -4.03
C GLN A 51 -3.47 -4.00 -4.46
N THR A 52 -3.20 -4.23 -5.75
CA THR A 52 -1.86 -4.21 -6.32
C THR A 52 -1.31 -2.79 -6.35
N LEU A 53 -2.13 -1.82 -6.76
CA LEU A 53 -1.78 -0.40 -6.73
C LEU A 53 -1.44 0.07 -5.32
N MET A 54 -2.34 -0.19 -4.36
CA MET A 54 -2.15 0.17 -2.96
C MET A 54 -0.84 -0.41 -2.40
N ASN A 55 -0.58 -1.70 -2.63
CA ASN A 55 0.67 -2.33 -2.19
C ASN A 55 1.91 -1.74 -2.88
N SER A 56 1.81 -1.31 -4.13
CA SER A 56 2.90 -0.64 -4.83
C SER A 56 3.21 0.74 -4.24
N VAL A 57 2.17 1.52 -3.93
CA VAL A 57 2.31 2.84 -3.30
C VAL A 57 2.97 2.70 -1.93
N LEU A 58 2.48 1.77 -1.10
CA LEU A 58 3.07 1.53 0.23
C LEU A 58 4.56 1.16 0.15
N LYS A 59 4.94 0.27 -0.79
CA LYS A 59 6.35 -0.08 -1.02
C LYS A 59 7.18 1.12 -1.47
N GLN A 60 6.64 1.97 -2.34
CA GLN A 60 7.32 3.16 -2.78
C GLN A 60 7.57 4.12 -1.62
N THR A 61 6.57 4.34 -0.76
CA THR A 61 6.71 5.18 0.44
C THR A 61 7.80 4.65 1.38
N MET A 62 7.80 3.34 1.66
CA MET A 62 8.86 2.71 2.49
C MET A 62 10.26 2.97 1.93
N ASN A 63 10.44 2.83 0.61
CA ASN A 63 11.74 3.03 -0.02
C ASN A 63 12.14 4.52 -0.07
N GLN A 64 11.17 5.43 -0.22
CA GLN A 64 11.42 6.87 -0.22
C GLN A 64 11.87 7.35 1.16
N GLU A 65 11.23 6.89 2.24
CA GLU A 65 11.65 7.22 3.60
C GLU A 65 13.09 6.76 3.88
N ALA A 66 13.43 5.53 3.51
CA ALA A 66 14.80 5.02 3.64
C ALA A 66 15.81 5.91 2.88
N SER A 67 15.48 6.29 1.64
CA SER A 67 16.35 7.15 0.82
C SER A 67 16.51 8.57 1.39
N LEU A 68 15.45 9.15 1.98
CA LEU A 68 15.53 10.47 2.60
C LEU A 68 16.44 10.46 3.82
N LEU A 69 16.33 9.45 4.69
CA LEU A 69 17.18 9.31 5.86
C LEU A 69 18.66 9.16 5.48
N GLU A 70 18.97 8.30 4.51
CA GLU A 70 20.34 8.16 3.99
C GLU A 70 20.89 9.48 3.43
N ARG A 71 20.03 10.27 2.77
CA ARG A 71 20.42 11.57 2.23
C ARG A 71 20.70 12.59 3.33
N VAL A 72 19.89 12.60 4.40
CA VAL A 72 20.11 13.46 5.57
C VAL A 72 21.43 13.11 6.24
N GLU A 73 21.68 11.83 6.52
CA GLU A 73 22.93 11.37 7.15
C GLU A 73 24.17 11.78 6.34
N ARG A 74 24.13 11.64 5.01
CA ARG A 74 25.21 12.12 4.13
C ARG A 74 25.44 13.62 4.21
N LEU A 75 24.39 14.41 4.37
CA LEU A 75 24.50 15.86 4.50
C LEU A 75 25.09 16.25 5.85
N GLU A 76 24.64 15.61 6.94
CA GLU A 76 25.16 15.82 8.29
C GLU A 76 26.65 15.45 8.37
N ALA A 77 27.06 14.32 7.78
CA ALA A 77 28.48 13.93 7.71
C ALA A 77 29.32 14.98 6.98
N LYS A 78 28.84 15.52 5.85
CA LYS A 78 29.54 16.58 5.10
C LYS A 78 29.62 17.90 5.89
N LEU A 79 28.58 18.25 6.65
CA LEU A 79 28.57 19.45 7.47
C LEU A 79 29.51 19.32 8.68
N ASN A 80 29.58 18.15 9.31
CA ASN A 80 30.50 17.89 10.41
C ASN A 80 31.96 17.90 9.95
N VAL A 81 32.27 17.40 8.75
CA VAL A 81 33.63 17.50 8.18
C VAL A 81 34.02 18.95 7.88
N LYS A 82 33.07 19.80 7.49
CA LYS A 82 33.32 21.23 7.22
C LYS A 82 33.46 22.11 8.47
N LYS A 83 32.96 21.68 9.62
CA LYS A 83 33.10 22.44 10.89
C LYS A 83 34.44 22.23 11.59
N SER A 84 35.24 21.25 11.15
CA SER A 84 36.49 20.84 11.79
C SER A 84 37.75 21.28 11.03
N GLY A 85 37.63 22.18 10.04
CA GLY A 85 38.74 22.80 9.31
C GLY A 85 38.57 24.30 9.25
#